data_AF-A0A2M8RFN6-F1
#
_entry.id   AF-A0A2M8RFN6-F1
#
_cell.length_a   1.000
_cell.length_b   1.000
_cell.length_c   1.000
_cell.angle_alpha   90.00
_cell.angle_beta   90.00
_cell.angle_gamma   90.00
#
_symmetry.space_group_name_H-M   'P 1'
#
loop_
_entity.id
_entity.type
_entity.pdbx_description
1 polymer ?
#
loop_
_entity_poly.entity_id
_entity_poly.type
_entity_poly.pdbx_seq_one_letter_code
_entity_poly.pdbx_strand_id
1 'polypeptide(L)'
;MGARKPELAEPVVVDQFWANRRHDAIVVDLSTYQGHNLVNVRKHAMDRDGKLKPTPKGIAIKVTRLPDLAKAINKAVEKARELGLLDGDDE
;
A
#
# COMPACT_ATOMS: atom_id res chain seq x y z
N MET A 1 16.91 22.30 -15.04
CA MET A 1 15.63 21.56 -15.07
C MET A 1 15.94 20.10 -14.87
N GLY A 2 15.52 19.48 -13.76
CA GLY A 2 15.71 18.04 -13.57
C GLY A 2 14.85 17.25 -14.55
N ALA A 3 15.38 16.16 -15.11
CA ALA A 3 14.62 15.30 -16.01
C ALA A 3 13.33 14.81 -15.33
N ARG A 4 12.20 14.88 -16.05
CA ARG A 4 10.92 14.35 -15.57
C ARG A 4 11.08 12.84 -15.40
N LYS A 5 10.70 12.33 -14.23
CA LYS A 5 10.70 10.89 -13.97
C LYS A 5 9.70 10.19 -14.91
N PRO A 6 9.94 8.92 -15.30
CA PRO A 6 9.06 8.20 -16.20
C PRO A 6 7.66 8.05 -15.58
N GLU A 7 6.64 8.16 -16.43
CA GLU A 7 5.25 7.87 -16.09
C GLU A 7 4.99 6.38 -16.32
N LEU A 8 4.12 5.79 -15.49
CA LEU A 8 3.71 4.40 -15.59
C LEU A 8 2.47 4.31 -16.49
N ALA A 9 2.55 3.50 -17.55
CA ALA A 9 1.42 3.28 -18.46
C ALA A 9 0.27 2.54 -17.78
N GLU A 10 0.59 1.63 -16.87
CA GLU A 10 -0.37 0.89 -16.06
C GLU A 10 0.11 0.84 -14.60
N PRO A 11 -0.81 0.74 -13.61
CA PRO A 11 -0.44 0.53 -12.22
C PRO A 11 0.39 -0.74 -12.04
N VAL A 12 1.50 -0.63 -11.31
CA VAL A 12 2.36 -1.75 -10.95
C VAL A 12 2.01 -2.17 -9.52
N VAL A 13 1.38 -3.33 -9.37
CA VAL A 13 1.16 -3.93 -8.04
C VAL A 13 2.51 -4.39 -7.50
N VAL A 14 2.90 -3.83 -6.36
CA VAL A 14 4.16 -4.15 -5.66
C VAL A 14 3.95 -5.33 -4.74
N ASP A 15 2.86 -5.32 -3.99
CA ASP A 15 2.53 -6.38 -3.03
C ASP A 15 1.02 -6.40 -2.72
N GLN A 16 0.54 -7.55 -2.23
CA GLN A 16 -0.81 -7.71 -1.71
C GLN A 16 -0.88 -8.78 -0.62
N PHE A 17 -1.71 -8.53 0.41
CA PHE A 17 -1.95 -9.50 1.48
C PHE A 17 -3.39 -9.45 1.98
N TRP A 18 -3.86 -10.55 2.58
CA TRP A 18 -5.20 -10.64 3.13
C TRP A 18 -5.31 -9.83 4.43
N ALA A 19 -6.21 -8.85 4.46
CA ALA A 19 -6.45 -7.99 5.61
C ALA A 19 -7.31 -8.68 6.69
N ASN A 20 -8.13 -9.65 6.30
CA ASN A 20 -9.03 -10.36 7.20
C ASN A 20 -9.53 -11.69 6.60
N ARG A 21 -10.24 -12.48 7.42
CA ARG A 21 -10.83 -13.77 7.03
C ARG A 21 -11.99 -13.68 6.03
N ARG A 22 -12.46 -12.47 5.69
CA ARG A 22 -13.50 -12.25 4.66
C ARG A 22 -12.90 -12.05 3.27
N HIS A 23 -11.61 -12.37 3.10
CA HIS A 23 -10.88 -12.21 1.84
C HIS A 23 -10.88 -10.77 1.32
N ASP A 24 -10.91 -9.78 2.22
CA ASP A 24 -10.48 -8.44 1.83
C ASP A 24 -8.96 -8.42 1.78
N ALA A 25 -8.39 -7.74 0.79
CA ALA A 25 -6.94 -7.58 0.64
C ALA A 25 -6.50 -6.13 0.87
N ILE A 26 -5.29 -5.93 1.37
CA ILE A 26 -4.57 -4.67 1.16
C ILE A 26 -3.70 -4.86 -0.07
N VAL A 27 -3.82 -3.94 -1.03
CA VAL A 27 -3.00 -3.89 -2.24
C VAL A 27 -2.14 -2.64 -2.19
N VAL A 28 -0.85 -2.83 -2.46
CA VAL A 28 0.13 -1.76 -2.57
C VAL A 28 0.56 -1.67 -4.03
N ASP A 29 0.32 -0.52 -4.66
CA ASP A 29 0.67 -0.31 -6.07
C ASP A 29 1.32 1.05 -6.32
N LEU A 30 2.06 1.14 -7.42
CA LEU A 30 2.62 2.37 -7.96
C LEU A 30 1.85 2.72 -9.23
N SER A 31 1.37 3.96 -9.35
CA SER A 31 0.64 4.41 -10.54
C SER A 31 0.98 5.85 -10.88
N THR A 32 0.58 6.28 -12.08
CA THR A 32 0.68 7.69 -12.49
C THR A 32 -0.71 8.28 -12.64
N TYR A 33 -0.92 9.44 -12.03
CA TYR A 33 -2.13 10.23 -12.19
C TYR A 33 -1.76 11.68 -12.52
N GLN A 34 -2.22 12.17 -13.68
CA GLN A 34 -1.94 13.53 -14.16
C GLN A 34 -0.44 13.90 -14.13
N GLY A 35 0.42 12.96 -14.53
CA GLY A 35 1.88 13.16 -14.52
C GLY A 35 2.54 13.13 -13.14
N HIS A 36 1.80 12.73 -12.10
CA HIS A 36 2.34 12.49 -10.77
C HIS A 36 2.41 11.00 -10.49
N ASN A 37 3.60 10.49 -10.18
CA ASN A 37 3.77 9.14 -9.71
C ASN A 37 3.34 9.06 -8.24
N LEU A 38 2.48 8.10 -7.95
CA LEU A 38 1.85 7.88 -6.66
C LEU A 38 2.19 6.48 -6.16
N VAL A 39 2.21 6.34 -4.84
CA VAL A 39 2.06 5.06 -4.16
C VAL A 39 0.66 4.99 -3.57
N ASN A 40 -0.01 3.88 -3.78
CA ASN A 40 -1.34 3.58 -3.25
C ASN A 40 -1.21 2.44 -2.25
N VAL A 41 -1.88 2.58 -1.11
CA VAL A 41 -2.09 1.50 -0.15
C VAL A 41 -3.58 1.45 0.10
N ARG A 42 -4.27 0.48 -0.50
CA ARG A 42 -5.72 0.49 -0.60
C ARG A 42 -6.32 -0.86 -0.24
N LYS A 43 -7.43 -0.81 0.49
CA LYS A 43 -8.24 -1.99 0.75
C LYS A 43 -9.04 -2.35 -0.49
N HIS A 44 -8.91 -3.59 -0.93
CA HIS A 44 -9.74 -4.22 -1.95
C HIS A 44 -10.71 -5.18 -1.26
N ALA A 45 -11.99 -5.09 -1.59
CA ALA A 45 -13.02 -5.98 -1.05
C ALA A 45 -13.37 -7.04 -2.09
N MET A 46 -13.61 -8.26 -1.64
CA MET A 46 -14.12 -9.33 -2.51
C MET A 46 -15.60 -9.06 -2.83
N ASP A 47 -15.92 -8.99 -4.12
CA ASP A 47 -17.30 -8.89 -4.57
C ASP A 47 -17.99 -10.27 -4.61
N ARG A 48 -19.28 -10.28 -4.97
CA ARG A 48 -20.09 -11.51 -5.05
C ARG A 48 -19.60 -12.48 -6.13
N ASP A 49 -18.83 -11.98 -7.10
CA ASP A 49 -18.26 -12.76 -8.20
C ASP A 49 -16.85 -13.29 -7.85
N GLY A 50 -16.41 -13.12 -6.59
CA GLY A 50 -15.10 -13.55 -6.10
C GLY A 50 -13.93 -12.67 -6.57
N LYS A 51 -14.19 -11.48 -7.10
CA LYS A 51 -13.16 -10.57 -7.61
C LYS A 51 -12.83 -9.49 -6.59
N LEU A 52 -11.54 -9.17 -6.47
CA LEU A 52 -11.09 -8.05 -5.64
C LEU A 52 -11.35 -6.72 -6.34
N LYS A 53 -12.09 -5.83 -5.67
CA LYS A 53 -12.40 -4.47 -6.16
C LYS A 53 -11.81 -3.41 -5.24
N PRO A 54 -11.13 -2.38 -5.77
CA PRO A 54 -10.62 -1.30 -4.96
C PRO A 54 -11.77 -0.57 -4.25
N THR A 55 -11.57 -0.24 -2.98
CA THR A 55 -12.55 0.54 -2.20
C THR A 55 -12.06 1.97 -1.98
N PRO A 56 -12.93 2.92 -1.58
CA PRO A 56 -12.48 4.25 -1.16
C PRO A 56 -11.55 4.24 0.05
N LYS A 57 -11.47 3.13 0.80
CA LYS A 57 -10.62 3.00 2.00
C LYS A 57 -9.16 2.74 1.59
N GLY A 58 -8.34 3.77 1.70
CA GLY A 58 -6.92 3.70 1.38
C GLY A 58 -6.33 5.08 1.22
N ILE A 59 -5.01 5.14 1.12
CA ILE A 59 -4.26 6.36 0.89
C ILE A 59 -3.58 6.33 -0.48
N ALA A 60 -3.43 7.51 -1.07
CA ALA A 60 -2.62 7.75 -2.25
C ALA A 60 -1.75 8.96 -1.97
N ILE A 61 -0.43 8.80 -2.07
CA ILE A 61 0.52 9.88 -1.83
C ILE A 61 1.56 9.93 -2.94
N LYS A 62 2.21 11.09 -3.13
CA LYS A 62 3.31 11.22 -4.08
C LYS A 62 4.40 10.20 -3.76
N VAL A 63 4.93 9.52 -4.78
CA VAL A 63 5.97 8.50 -4.61
C VAL A 63 7.21 9.04 -3.91
N THR A 64 7.48 10.35 -4.00
CA THR A 64 8.58 11.00 -3.29
C THR A 64 8.44 10.99 -1.76
N ARG A 65 7.22 10.75 -1.23
CA ARG A 65 6.93 10.60 0.20
C ARG A 65 6.94 9.15 0.67
N LEU A 66 7.12 8.19 -0.23
CA LEU A 66 7.19 6.76 0.13
C LEU A 66 8.28 6.46 1.17
N PRO A 67 9.50 7.05 1.12
CA PRO A 67 10.50 6.81 2.16
C PRO A 67 10.06 7.29 3.55
N ASP A 68 9.31 8.39 3.63
CA ASP A 68 8.79 8.93 4.89
C ASP A 68 7.70 8.00 5.46
N LEU A 69 6.80 7.50 4.59
CA LEU A 69 5.78 6.53 4.96
C LEU A 69 6.40 5.21 5.47
N ALA A 70 7.39 4.68 4.75
CA ALA A 70 8.07 3.44 5.13
C ALA A 70 8.74 3.57 6.52
N LYS A 71 9.43 4.69 6.77
CA LYS A 71 10.02 4.98 8.09
C LYS A 71 8.95 5.04 9.19
N ALA A 72 7.81 5.67 8.93
CA ALA A 72 6.73 5.77 9.90
C ALA A 72 6.10 4.41 10.22
N ILE A 73 5.89 3.56 9.20
CA ILE A 73 5.37 2.19 9.38
C ILE A 73 6.38 1.35 10.18
N ASN A 74 7.67 1.39 9.85
CA ASN A 74 8.68 0.62 10.60
C ASN A 74 8.75 1.03 12.08
N LYS A 75 8.65 2.33 12.38
CA LYS A 75 8.53 2.79 13.77
C LYS A 75 7.27 2.27 14.46
N ALA A 76 6.16 2.14 13.73
CA ALA A 76 4.94 1.56 14.27
C ALA A 76 5.11 0.06 14.55
N VAL A 77 5.83 -0.69 13.69
CA VAL A 77 6.17 -2.10 13.92
C VAL A 77 7.03 -2.25 15.18
N GLU A 78 8.09 -1.45 15.30
CA GLU A 78 8.95 -1.42 16.50
C GLU A 78 8.12 -1.11 17.75
N LYS A 79 7.25 -0.10 17.68
CA LYS A 79 6.41 0.27 18.81
C LYS A 79 5.41 -0.81 19.18
N ALA A 80 4.84 -1.50 18.20
CA ALA A 80 3.92 -2.61 18.43
C ALA A 80 4.64 -3.78 19.13
N ARG A 81 5.89 -4.08 18.75
CA ARG A 81 6.75 -5.08 19.44
C ARG A 81 7.05 -4.66 20.88
N GLU A 82 7.44 -3.41 21.12
CA GLU A 82 7.66 -2.89 22.48
C GLU A 82 6.43 -3.02 23.39
N LEU A 83 5.24 -2.84 22.81
CA LEU A 83 3.97 -2.93 23.52
C LEU A 83 3.45 -4.37 23.66
N GLY A 84 4.15 -5.37 23.13
CA GLY A 84 3.71 -6.77 23.13
C GLY A 84 2.48 -7.02 22.25
N LEU A 85 2.25 -6.19 21.23
CA LEU A 85 1.16 -6.35 20.26
C LEU A 85 1.54 -7.21 19.05
N LEU A 86 2.84 -7.44 18.85
CA LEU A 86 3.41 -8.30 17.82
C LEU A 86 4.54 -9.11 18.47
N ASP A 87 4.48 -10.42 18.31
CA ASP A 87 5.58 -11.29 18.69
C ASP A 87 6.71 -11.20 17.64
N GLY A 88 7.92 -11.55 18.07
CA GLY A 88 9.10 -11.52 17.22
C GLY A 88 9.01 -12.60 16.15
N ASP A 89 8.58 -12.20 14.96
CA ASP A 89 8.54 -12.99 13.72
C ASP A 89 7.45 -14.09 13.72
N ASP A 90 6.19 -13.66 13.63
CA ASP A 90 5.15 -14.49 13.01
C ASP A 90 5.29 -14.32 11.49
N GLU A 91 5.69 -15.43 10.85
CA GLU A 91 5.98 -15.65 9.42
C GLU A 91 4.89 -15.19 8.43
#